data_AF-A0A259PG66-F1
#
_entry.id   AF-A0A259PG66-F1
#
_cell.length_a   1.000
_cell.length_b   1.000
_cell.length_c   1.000
_cell.angle_alpha   90.00
_cell.angle_beta   90.00
_cell.angle_gamma   90.00
#
_symmetry.space_group_name_H-M   'P 1'
#
loop_
_entity.id
_entity.type
_entity.pdbx_description
1 polymer ?
#
loop_
_entity_poly.entity_id
_entity_poly.type
_entity_poly.pdbx_seq_one_letter_code
_entity_poly.pdbx_strand_id
1 'polypeptide(L)'
;MAARVAAHAPGGSGRGSSGRPRRDHRSGAPRLGQYSEPRTTTSSPVNLRQEGPQVPTAPSAPAGTLYRGREGMWSWVAHRVTGVAIFFFLLVHVLDTALVRVSPEAYNSVIGTYKNPVTGLGEAGLVAAIVFHAFNGLRIILVDFWAKGPKYQRVMLWAVVGLWVLTMAGFLPRQLMHIFGGGK
;
A
#
# COMPACT_ATOMS: atom_id res chain seq x y z
N MET A 1 34.13 42.09 -6.88
CA MET A 1 33.53 43.25 -6.19
C MET A 1 33.83 44.51 -7.01
N ALA A 2 32.93 44.90 -7.91
CA ALA A 2 32.90 46.14 -8.72
C ALA A 2 31.55 46.14 -9.47
N ALA A 3 30.61 47.06 -9.23
CA ALA A 3 30.49 48.42 -9.81
C ALA A 3 30.21 48.37 -11.34
N ARG A 4 29.01 48.57 -11.92
CA ARG A 4 27.88 49.54 -11.78
C ARG A 4 27.89 50.57 -12.95
N VAL A 5 26.91 50.46 -13.87
CA VAL A 5 26.43 51.51 -14.79
C VAL A 5 24.89 51.40 -14.90
N ALA A 6 24.18 52.50 -15.19
CA ALA A 6 22.73 52.68 -14.95
C ALA A 6 21.90 53.00 -16.21
N ALA A 7 20.55 52.92 -16.13
CA ALA A 7 19.60 53.51 -17.09
C ALA A 7 18.17 53.72 -16.49
N HIS A 8 17.31 54.51 -17.16
CA HIS A 8 16.08 55.12 -16.61
C HIS A 8 14.94 55.32 -17.65
N ALA A 9 13.68 55.64 -17.32
CA ALA A 9 13.10 55.97 -15.99
C ALA A 9 11.70 55.38 -15.66
N PRO A 10 10.56 55.77 -16.28
CA PRO A 10 9.31 55.96 -15.53
C PRO A 10 8.21 54.94 -15.89
N GLY A 11 7.10 54.75 -15.19
CA GLY A 11 6.43 55.56 -14.16
C GLY A 11 4.95 55.75 -14.56
N GLY A 12 4.00 55.29 -13.75
CA GLY A 12 2.57 55.37 -14.05
C GLY A 12 1.69 54.88 -12.90
N SER A 13 0.71 55.69 -12.49
CA SER A 13 -0.14 55.46 -11.32
C SER A 13 -1.63 55.64 -11.65
N GLY A 14 -2.48 54.90 -10.95
CA GLY A 14 -3.93 55.02 -11.10
C GLY A 14 -4.69 54.43 -9.90
N ARG A 15 -5.44 55.27 -9.19
CA ARG A 15 -6.39 54.88 -8.12
C ARG A 15 -7.81 55.14 -8.60
N GLY A 16 -8.76 54.31 -8.18
CA GLY A 16 -10.21 54.56 -8.30
C GLY A 16 -10.98 53.70 -7.30
N SER A 17 -12.01 54.25 -6.66
CA SER A 17 -12.74 53.62 -5.55
C SER A 17 -14.25 53.90 -5.61
N SER A 18 -15.01 53.23 -4.73
CA SER A 18 -16.47 53.36 -4.49
C SER A 18 -17.39 52.81 -5.60
N GLY A 19 -18.61 52.35 -5.32
CA GLY A 19 -19.30 52.20 -4.03
C GLY A 19 -20.55 51.31 -4.13
N ARG A 20 -21.07 50.82 -3.00
CA ARG A 20 -22.33 50.03 -2.91
C ARG A 20 -23.50 50.91 -2.44
N PRO A 21 -24.73 50.63 -2.87
CA PRO A 21 -25.93 50.93 -2.11
C PRO A 21 -26.51 49.66 -1.44
N ARG A 22 -26.88 49.80 -0.16
CA ARG A 22 -27.83 48.93 0.57
C ARG A 22 -29.13 49.75 0.74
N ARG A 23 -30.27 49.07 0.92
CA ARG A 23 -31.63 49.50 1.36
C ARG A 23 -32.70 48.90 0.42
N ASP A 24 -33.89 48.46 0.85
CA ASP A 24 -34.47 48.36 2.20
C ASP A 24 -35.52 47.24 2.29
N HIS A 25 -35.94 46.89 3.51
CA HIS A 25 -37.01 45.94 3.79
C HIS A 25 -38.40 46.41 3.30
N ARG A 26 -39.23 45.49 2.79
CA ARG A 26 -40.67 45.51 3.11
C ARG A 26 -41.32 44.12 3.11
N SER A 27 -42.06 43.87 4.19
CA SER A 27 -42.85 42.66 4.42
C SER A 27 -44.12 42.64 3.55
N GLY A 28 -44.64 41.46 3.23
CA GLY A 28 -45.80 41.30 2.34
C GLY A 28 -47.18 41.30 3.04
N ALA A 29 -48.23 41.39 2.23
CA ALA A 29 -49.57 40.82 2.46
C ALA A 29 -50.37 40.78 1.12
N PRO A 30 -51.32 39.84 0.91
CA PRO A 30 -51.95 39.62 -0.40
C PRO A 30 -53.43 40.03 -0.50
N ARG A 31 -53.91 40.37 -1.71
CA ARG A 31 -55.31 40.20 -2.22
C ARG A 31 -55.28 40.21 -3.76
N LEU A 32 -55.57 39.10 -4.43
CA LEU A 32 -56.88 38.56 -4.85
C LEU A 32 -57.43 39.18 -6.15
N GLY A 33 -57.50 38.35 -7.20
CA GLY A 33 -58.61 38.40 -8.17
C GLY A 33 -58.36 39.03 -9.54
N GLN A 34 -57.70 38.30 -10.47
CA GLN A 34 -58.25 38.06 -11.81
C GLN A 34 -57.45 36.97 -12.54
N TYR A 35 -58.07 35.82 -12.79
CA TYR A 35 -57.62 34.87 -13.80
C TYR A 35 -58.25 35.30 -15.14
N SER A 36 -57.41 35.65 -16.11
CA SER A 36 -57.77 35.72 -17.53
C SER A 36 -57.12 34.55 -18.25
N GLU A 37 -57.92 33.82 -19.02
CA GLU A 37 -57.57 32.53 -19.64
C GLU A 37 -56.37 32.60 -20.62
N PRO A 38 -55.62 31.49 -20.79
CA PRO A 38 -54.41 31.45 -21.61
C PRO A 38 -54.71 31.20 -23.10
N ARG A 39 -54.12 32.00 -24.00
CA ARG A 39 -54.18 31.76 -25.45
C ARG A 39 -52.97 30.97 -25.96
N THR A 40 -53.16 29.65 -26.02
CA THR A 40 -52.59 28.68 -26.97
C THR A 40 -51.34 29.08 -27.76
N THR A 41 -50.19 28.50 -27.40
CA THR A 41 -49.06 28.26 -28.32
C THR A 41 -48.59 26.81 -28.22
N THR A 42 -48.78 26.07 -29.32
CA THR A 42 -48.09 24.85 -29.76
C THR A 42 -47.55 23.88 -28.70
N SER A 43 -48.34 22.86 -28.38
CA SER A 43 -47.87 21.65 -27.69
C SER A 43 -47.12 20.71 -28.65
N SER A 44 -45.80 20.59 -28.48
CA SER A 44 -45.05 19.44 -29.01
C SER A 44 -45.51 18.17 -28.29
N PRO A 45 -45.73 17.04 -28.99
CA PRO A 45 -46.07 15.78 -28.33
C PRO A 45 -44.84 15.21 -27.62
N VAL A 46 -44.74 15.46 -26.31
CA VAL A 46 -43.79 14.77 -25.43
C VAL A 46 -44.12 13.28 -25.47
N ASN A 47 -43.17 12.48 -25.94
CA ASN A 47 -43.30 11.03 -25.97
C ASN A 47 -43.21 10.51 -24.52
N LEU A 48 -44.37 10.28 -23.89
CA LEU A 48 -44.46 9.72 -22.53
C LEU A 48 -44.08 8.24 -22.52
N ARG A 49 -42.78 7.94 -22.74
CA ARG A 49 -42.20 6.66 -22.34
C ARG A 49 -42.13 6.64 -20.81
N GLN A 50 -43.19 6.07 -20.25
CA GLN A 50 -43.33 5.47 -18.93
C GLN A 50 -42.01 5.13 -18.20
N GLU A 51 -41.42 6.11 -17.52
CA GLU A 51 -40.31 5.91 -16.56
C GLU A 51 -40.89 5.53 -15.19
N GLY A 52 -41.28 4.26 -15.04
CA GLY A 52 -41.52 3.69 -13.72
C GLY A 52 -40.22 3.60 -12.92
N PRO A 53 -40.24 3.69 -11.57
CA PRO A 53 -39.04 3.55 -10.75
C PRO A 53 -38.33 2.22 -11.03
N GLN A 54 -37.16 2.30 -11.66
CA GLN A 54 -36.28 1.16 -11.88
C GLN A 54 -35.69 0.75 -10.53
N VAL A 55 -36.34 -0.17 -9.82
CA VAL A 55 -35.78 -0.80 -8.63
C VAL A 55 -34.53 -1.56 -9.06
N PRO A 56 -33.31 -1.19 -8.64
CA PRO A 56 -32.11 -1.88 -9.06
C PRO A 56 -32.15 -3.32 -8.53
N THR A 57 -32.18 -4.28 -9.44
CA THR A 57 -32.12 -5.70 -9.07
C THR A 57 -30.83 -5.99 -8.33
N ALA A 58 -30.93 -6.77 -7.25
CA ALA A 58 -29.82 -6.98 -6.32
C ALA A 58 -28.55 -7.50 -7.03
N PRO A 59 -27.35 -7.07 -6.60
CA PRO A 59 -26.10 -7.52 -7.21
C PRO A 59 -25.99 -9.06 -7.14
N SER A 60 -25.68 -9.66 -8.28
CA SER A 60 -25.48 -11.11 -8.38
C SER A 60 -24.37 -11.59 -7.44
N ALA A 61 -24.54 -12.81 -6.93
CA ALA A 61 -23.61 -13.45 -5.99
C ALA A 61 -22.15 -13.42 -6.51
N PRO A 62 -21.15 -13.36 -5.60
CA PRO A 62 -19.75 -13.23 -6.00
C PRO A 62 -19.27 -14.50 -6.70
N ALA A 63 -19.21 -14.44 -8.04
CA ALA A 63 -18.57 -15.47 -8.84
C ALA A 63 -17.10 -15.57 -8.41
N GLY A 64 -16.73 -16.72 -7.85
CA GLY A 64 -15.39 -17.01 -7.32
C GLY A 64 -14.32 -17.10 -8.40
N THR A 65 -13.99 -15.97 -9.03
CA THR A 65 -12.78 -15.86 -9.86
C THR A 65 -11.60 -15.75 -8.91
N LEU A 66 -10.75 -16.77 -8.88
CA LEU A 66 -9.50 -16.74 -8.11
C LEU A 66 -8.69 -15.53 -8.59
N TYR A 67 -8.57 -14.50 -7.74
CA TYR A 67 -7.88 -13.26 -8.09
C TYR A 67 -6.43 -13.60 -8.47
N ARG A 68 -6.11 -13.47 -9.76
CA ARG A 68 -4.75 -13.65 -10.28
C ARG A 68 -3.89 -12.47 -9.83
N GLY A 69 -3.46 -12.56 -8.58
CA GLY A 69 -2.60 -11.57 -7.94
C GLY A 69 -1.40 -11.25 -8.81
N ARG A 70 -1.28 -9.98 -9.20
CA ARG A 70 -0.07 -9.47 -9.84
C ARG A 70 1.12 -9.69 -8.90
N GLU A 71 2.34 -9.71 -9.44
CA GLU A 71 3.60 -9.95 -8.71
C GLU A 71 3.67 -9.28 -7.31
N GLY A 72 3.16 -8.04 -7.18
CA GLY A 72 3.09 -7.31 -5.92
C GLY A 72 2.20 -7.91 -4.82
N MET A 73 1.10 -8.61 -5.16
CA MET A 73 0.25 -9.28 -4.16
C MET A 73 0.98 -10.48 -3.55
N TRP A 74 1.66 -11.28 -4.37
CA TRP A 74 2.45 -12.42 -3.88
C TRP A 74 3.63 -11.96 -3.02
N SER A 75 4.29 -10.85 -3.38
CA SER A 75 5.28 -10.17 -2.53
C SER A 75 4.71 -9.77 -1.17
N TRP A 76 3.48 -9.24 -1.12
CA TRP A 76 2.78 -8.89 0.13
C TRP A 76 2.43 -10.13 0.97
N VAL A 77 1.90 -11.20 0.37
CA VAL A 77 1.61 -12.46 1.07
C VAL A 77 2.90 -13.02 1.67
N ALA A 78 3.94 -13.16 0.84
CA ALA A 78 5.23 -13.70 1.25
C ALA A 78 5.84 -12.89 2.41
N HIS A 79 5.79 -11.55 2.36
CA HIS A 79 6.33 -10.71 3.43
C HIS A 79 5.60 -10.89 4.77
N ARG A 80 4.27 -11.07 4.74
CA ARG A 80 3.48 -11.38 5.94
C ARG A 80 3.79 -12.78 6.47
N VAL A 81 3.81 -13.79 5.60
CA VAL A 81 4.11 -15.18 5.99
C VAL A 81 5.51 -15.30 6.58
N THR A 82 6.53 -14.69 5.97
CA THR A 82 7.89 -14.67 6.54
C THR A 82 7.95 -13.90 7.85
N GLY A 83 7.24 -12.77 7.98
CA GLY A 83 7.18 -12.01 9.24
C GLY A 83 6.57 -12.82 10.40
N VAL A 84 5.47 -13.55 10.14
CA VAL A 84 4.85 -14.44 11.13
C VAL A 84 5.77 -15.61 11.49
N ALA A 85 6.42 -16.23 10.50
CA ALA A 85 7.38 -17.31 10.74
C ALA A 85 8.58 -16.84 11.59
N ILE A 86 9.13 -15.65 11.29
CA ILE A 86 10.23 -15.04 12.05
C ILE A 86 9.77 -14.68 13.48
N PHE A 87 8.55 -14.17 13.65
CA PHE A 87 8.01 -13.87 14.98
C PHE A 87 7.94 -15.11 15.88
N PHE A 88 7.38 -16.23 15.38
CA PHE A 88 7.31 -17.47 16.14
C PHE A 88 8.70 -18.11 16.34
N PHE A 89 9.59 -18.02 15.36
CA PHE A 89 10.99 -18.40 15.55
C PHE A 89 11.63 -17.61 16.68
N LEU A 90 11.50 -16.28 16.70
CA LEU A 90 12.08 -15.43 17.74
C LEU A 90 11.53 -15.74 19.14
N LEU A 91 10.23 -16.07 19.24
CA LEU A 91 9.63 -16.51 20.49
C LEU A 91 10.30 -17.78 21.03
N VAL A 92 10.38 -18.84 20.22
CA VAL A 92 11.02 -20.11 20.62
C VAL A 92 12.51 -19.91 20.88
N HIS A 93 13.20 -19.16 20.02
CA HIS A 93 14.63 -18.87 20.14
C HIS A 93 14.99 -18.15 21.44
N VAL A 94 14.17 -17.20 21.91
CA VAL A 94 14.40 -16.52 23.21
C VAL A 94 14.16 -17.47 24.39
N LEU A 95 13.19 -18.39 24.29
CA LEU A 95 12.96 -19.41 25.33
C LEU A 95 14.13 -20.40 25.40
N ASP A 96 14.58 -20.94 24.27
CA ASP A 96 15.66 -21.92 24.21
C ASP A 96 17.00 -21.33 24.65
N THR A 97 17.29 -20.08 24.28
CA THR A 97 18.51 -19.38 24.74
C THR A 97 18.45 -19.01 26.23
N ALA A 98 17.25 -18.83 26.80
CA ALA A 98 17.10 -18.61 28.24
C ALA A 98 17.43 -19.86 29.09
N LEU A 99 17.24 -21.08 28.56
CA LEU A 99 17.56 -22.33 29.26
C LEU A 99 19.04 -22.43 29.68
N VAL A 100 19.95 -21.79 28.93
CA VAL A 100 21.39 -21.68 29.26
C VAL A 100 21.62 -21.08 30.67
N ARG A 101 20.68 -20.27 31.17
CA ARG A 101 20.75 -19.65 32.50
C ARG A 101 20.06 -20.47 33.62
N VAL A 102 19.46 -21.62 33.29
CA VAL A 102 18.64 -22.42 34.22
C VAL A 102 19.31 -23.76 34.57
N SER A 103 19.67 -24.57 33.57
CA SER A 103 20.38 -25.84 33.76
C SER A 103 21.21 -26.20 32.52
N PRO A 104 22.54 -26.42 32.67
CA PRO A 104 23.38 -26.94 31.58
C PRO A 104 22.95 -28.32 31.09
N GLU A 105 22.43 -29.19 31.97
CA GLU A 105 21.95 -30.53 31.62
C GLU A 105 20.70 -30.46 30.73
N ALA A 106 19.75 -29.58 31.07
CA ALA A 106 18.55 -29.35 30.26
C ALA A 106 18.91 -28.81 28.87
N TYR A 107 19.85 -27.86 28.80
CA TYR A 107 20.36 -27.34 27.53
C TYR A 107 21.04 -28.43 26.68
N ASN A 108 21.90 -29.26 27.27
CA ASN A 108 22.59 -30.33 26.57
C ASN A 108 21.65 -31.42 26.01
N SER A 109 20.55 -31.70 26.71
CA SER A 109 19.50 -32.59 26.22
C SER A 109 18.79 -31.98 25.00
N VAL A 110 18.30 -30.74 25.12
CA VAL A 110 17.55 -30.05 24.05
C VAL A 110 18.40 -29.83 22.79
N ILE A 111 19.65 -29.37 22.93
CA ILE A 111 20.55 -29.10 21.80
C ILE A 111 20.96 -30.38 21.04
N GLY A 112 20.90 -31.55 21.69
CA GLY A 112 21.10 -32.85 21.03
C GLY A 112 20.02 -33.15 19.99
N THR A 113 18.75 -32.85 20.32
CA THR A 113 17.59 -33.05 19.44
C THR A 113 17.65 -32.25 18.13
N TYR A 114 18.27 -31.06 18.16
CA TYR A 114 18.37 -30.18 16.99
C TYR A 114 19.45 -30.60 15.97
N LYS A 115 20.33 -31.56 16.30
CA LYS A 115 21.40 -32.01 15.39
C LYS A 115 20.90 -33.07 14.40
N ASN A 116 19.98 -32.68 13.52
CA ASN A 116 19.43 -33.57 12.50
C ASN A 116 19.20 -32.83 11.15
N PRO A 117 19.15 -33.54 10.01
CA PRO A 117 18.98 -32.91 8.71
C PRO A 117 17.67 -32.13 8.51
N VAL A 118 16.58 -32.50 9.21
CA VAL A 118 15.30 -31.78 9.13
C VAL A 118 15.42 -30.40 9.75
N THR A 119 16.07 -30.30 10.92
CA THR A 119 16.38 -29.00 11.55
C THR A 119 17.32 -28.18 10.68
N GLY A 120 18.36 -28.77 10.09
CA GLY A 120 19.26 -28.06 9.16
C GLY A 120 18.56 -27.52 7.89
N LEU A 121 17.59 -28.26 7.34
CA LEU A 121 16.73 -27.76 6.26
C LEU A 121 15.79 -26.64 6.76
N GLY A 122 15.31 -26.74 8.01
CA GLY A 122 14.57 -25.68 8.71
C GLY A 122 15.38 -24.39 8.85
N GLU A 123 16.65 -24.48 9.25
CA GLU A 123 17.59 -23.34 9.28
C GLU A 123 17.75 -22.69 7.90
N ALA A 124 17.91 -23.50 6.85
CA ALA A 124 18.04 -23.00 5.49
C ALA A 124 16.76 -22.25 5.02
N GLY A 125 15.58 -22.79 5.35
CA GLY A 125 14.29 -22.13 5.11
C GLY A 125 14.08 -20.86 5.94
N LEU A 126 14.55 -20.84 7.18
CA LEU A 126 14.50 -19.67 8.05
C LEU A 126 15.40 -18.54 7.55
N VAL A 127 16.64 -18.84 7.14
CA VAL A 127 17.55 -17.86 6.50
C VAL A 127 16.90 -17.31 5.23
N ALA A 128 16.31 -18.16 4.39
CA ALA A 128 15.58 -17.74 3.21
C ALA A 128 14.42 -16.76 3.55
N ALA A 129 13.68 -17.03 4.61
CA ALA A 129 12.59 -16.18 5.09
C ALA A 129 13.10 -14.82 5.62
N ILE A 130 14.15 -14.81 6.44
CA ILE A 130 14.77 -13.60 7.00
C ILE A 130 15.30 -12.68 5.90
N VAL A 131 16.08 -13.23 4.96
CA VAL A 131 16.68 -12.45 3.86
C VAL A 131 15.59 -11.87 2.96
N PHE A 132 14.55 -12.64 2.62
CA PHE A 132 13.42 -12.12 1.85
C PHE A 132 12.66 -11.04 2.61
N HIS A 133 12.39 -11.25 3.90
CA HIS A 133 11.64 -10.32 4.73
C HIS A 133 12.37 -8.97 4.83
N ALA A 134 13.68 -8.98 5.06
CA ALA A 134 14.51 -7.78 5.14
C ALA A 134 14.54 -7.00 3.82
N PHE A 135 14.88 -7.65 2.69
CA PHE A 135 14.96 -6.96 1.40
C PHE A 135 13.59 -6.48 0.89
N ASN A 136 12.53 -7.27 1.08
CA ASN A 136 11.19 -6.84 0.67
C ASN A 136 10.61 -5.75 1.60
N GLY A 137 10.94 -5.77 2.89
CA GLY A 137 10.63 -4.69 3.83
C GLY A 137 11.32 -3.37 3.44
N LEU A 138 12.61 -3.42 3.10
CA LEU A 138 13.33 -2.28 2.56
C LEU A 138 12.68 -1.75 1.27
N ARG A 139 12.28 -2.64 0.35
CA ARG A 139 11.55 -2.27 -0.88
C ARG A 139 10.19 -1.61 -0.59
N ILE A 140 9.47 -2.01 0.46
CA ILE A 140 8.23 -1.32 0.89
C ILE A 140 8.56 0.10 1.37
N ILE A 141 9.56 0.25 2.25
CA ILE A 141 10.02 1.57 2.72
C ILE A 141 10.41 2.48 1.54
N LEU A 142 11.16 1.98 0.55
CA LEU A 142 11.49 2.77 -0.65
C LEU A 142 10.26 3.13 -1.49
N VAL A 143 9.22 2.29 -1.55
CA VAL A 143 7.99 2.60 -2.28
C VAL A 143 7.19 3.70 -1.58
N ASP A 144 7.12 3.66 -0.24
CA ASP A 144 6.31 4.59 0.56
C ASP A 144 6.96 5.98 0.69
N PHE A 145 8.29 6.05 0.84
CA PHE A 145 9.00 7.33 1.05
C PHE A 145 9.54 7.98 -0.24
N TRP A 146 9.54 7.30 -1.39
CA TRP A 146 9.98 7.89 -2.66
C TRP A 146 8.80 8.28 -3.55
N ALA A 147 8.74 9.54 -3.99
CA ALA A 147 7.69 10.04 -4.88
C ALA A 147 7.56 9.28 -6.23
N LYS A 148 8.60 8.56 -6.66
CA LYS A 148 8.57 7.70 -7.87
C LYS A 148 8.45 6.20 -7.53
N GLY A 149 8.35 5.84 -6.25
CA GLY A 149 8.27 4.47 -5.73
C GLY A 149 7.21 3.61 -6.43
N PRO A 150 5.94 4.04 -6.48
CA PRO A 150 4.87 3.31 -7.17
C PRO A 150 5.12 3.10 -8.67
N LYS A 151 5.89 3.96 -9.35
CA LYS A 151 6.28 3.80 -10.76
C LYS A 151 7.31 2.68 -10.95
N TYR A 152 8.27 2.55 -10.03
CA TYR A 152 9.37 1.58 -10.12
C TYR A 152 9.15 0.31 -9.29
N GLN A 153 8.01 0.17 -8.60
CA GLN A 153 7.68 -0.92 -7.67
C GLN A 153 7.92 -2.34 -8.21
N ARG A 154 7.82 -2.55 -9.54
CA ARG A 154 8.06 -3.84 -10.22
C ARG A 154 9.55 -4.08 -10.43
N VAL A 155 10.29 -3.08 -10.87
CA VAL A 155 11.76 -3.14 -11.02
C VAL A 155 12.41 -3.39 -9.65
N MET A 156 11.93 -2.71 -8.60
CA MET A 156 12.39 -2.96 -7.23
C MET A 156 12.08 -4.39 -6.76
N LEU A 157 10.93 -4.96 -7.12
CA LEU A 157 10.59 -6.34 -6.75
C LEU A 157 11.55 -7.33 -7.41
N TRP A 158 11.84 -7.17 -8.71
CA TRP A 158 12.82 -8.02 -9.39
C TRP A 158 14.25 -7.80 -8.88
N ALA A 159 14.61 -6.60 -8.45
CA ALA A 159 15.88 -6.34 -7.76
C ALA A 159 15.96 -7.07 -6.40
N VAL A 160 14.89 -7.05 -5.61
CA VAL A 160 14.79 -7.83 -4.35
C VAL A 160 14.91 -9.33 -4.61
N VAL A 161 14.20 -9.86 -5.62
CA VAL A 161 14.29 -11.29 -5.99
C VAL A 161 15.70 -11.64 -6.45
N GLY A 162 16.32 -10.82 -7.31
CA GLY A 162 17.69 -11.04 -7.77
C GLY A 162 18.72 -11.03 -6.64
N LEU A 163 18.61 -10.07 -5.72
CA LEU A 163 19.49 -9.99 -4.54
C LEU A 163 19.27 -11.17 -3.58
N TRP A 164 18.01 -11.55 -3.34
CA TRP A 164 17.68 -12.73 -2.54
C TRP A 164 18.24 -14.02 -3.16
N VAL A 165 18.04 -14.24 -4.47
CA VAL A 165 18.63 -15.40 -5.17
C VAL A 165 20.15 -15.38 -5.07
N LEU A 166 20.81 -14.23 -5.24
CA LEU A 166 22.26 -14.11 -5.13
C LEU A 166 22.77 -14.47 -3.72
N THR A 167 22.13 -13.95 -2.66
CA THR A 167 22.47 -14.28 -1.27
C THR A 167 22.25 -15.77 -0.99
N MET A 168 21.11 -16.33 -1.40
CA MET A 168 20.81 -17.75 -1.20
C MET A 168 21.72 -18.66 -2.01
N ALA A 169 22.15 -18.26 -3.22
CA ALA A 169 23.11 -19.01 -4.03
C ALA A 169 24.51 -19.06 -3.41
N GLY A 170 24.92 -18.01 -2.68
CA GLY A 170 26.17 -18.03 -1.89
C GLY A 170 26.07 -18.89 -0.62
N PHE A 171 24.90 -18.90 0.03
CA PHE A 171 24.69 -19.60 1.30
C PHE A 171 24.36 -21.10 1.15
N LEU A 172 23.40 -21.46 0.29
CA LEU A 172 22.82 -22.80 0.23
C LEU A 172 23.84 -23.92 -0.09
N PRO A 173 24.78 -23.77 -1.05
CA PRO A 173 25.74 -24.84 -1.32
C PRO A 173 26.55 -25.21 -0.09
N ARG A 174 26.98 -24.19 0.69
CA ARG A 174 27.73 -24.41 1.92
C ARG A 174 26.88 -25.02 3.04
N GLN A 175 25.66 -24.54 3.23
CA GLN A 175 24.74 -25.08 4.23
C GLN A 175 24.36 -26.55 3.92
N LEU A 176 24.06 -26.87 2.66
CA LEU A 176 23.72 -28.24 2.24
C LEU A 176 24.94 -29.19 2.38
N MET A 177 26.15 -28.72 2.11
CA MET A 177 27.38 -29.48 2.39
C MET A 177 27.57 -29.74 3.90
N HIS A 178 27.15 -28.84 4.79
CA HIS A 178 27.17 -29.10 6.23
C HIS A 178 26.10 -30.12 6.64
N ILE A 179 24.87 -29.98 6.15
CA ILE A 179 23.73 -30.85 6.47
C ILE A 179 23.97 -32.30 6.03
N PHE A 180 24.51 -32.51 4.83
CA PHE A 180 24.65 -33.85 4.23
C PHE A 180 26.09 -34.38 4.18
N GLY A 181 27.10 -33.50 4.23
CA GLY A 181 28.51 -33.87 4.23
C GLY A 181 29.14 -34.01 5.62
N GLY A 182 28.43 -33.62 6.69
CA GLY A 182 28.88 -33.73 8.08
C GLY A 182 28.87 -35.14 8.68
N GLY A 183 28.70 -36.19 7.86
CA GLY A 183 28.64 -37.59 8.29
C GLY A 183 30.01 -38.22 8.53
N LYS A 184 30.76 -37.72 9.53
CA LYS A 184 31.91 -38.38 10.18
C LYS A 184 32.00 -37.96 11.64
#